data_AF-A0A6C2UET3-F1
#
_entry.id   AF-A0A6C2UET3-F1
#
_cell.length_a   1.000
_cell.length_b   1.000
_cell.length_c   1.000
_cell.angle_alpha   90.00
_cell.angle_beta   90.00
_cell.angle_gamma   90.00
#
_symmetry.space_group_name_H-M   'P 1'
#
loop_
_entity.id
_entity.type
_entity.pdbx_description
1 polymer ?
#
loop_
_entity_poly.entity_id
_entity_poly.type
_entity_poly.pdbx_seq_one_letter_code
_entity_poly.pdbx_strand_id
1 'polypeptide(L)'
;MKKWSVLLLMIGMAAGVSAVETMITCEKIADEVAVSVRWSSSPSMGYRFYGRPNMIIGDWDDLSDQVATPGLFATNLPNAQFFFRAESYELPPPSSGMVMIVAGTNSGTDPDFGAYSLTVDRFWMDTTEVSKEKWDDVALWASNNGYNISTNKGAAKAAGHPVHSIRYIESVLYCNARSEMEGRTPCYTEEGVVFRTFDYVNPFTVDCGFQANGYRLPTGDEWEYAARGGLSGKRFPWGDTITHVKANYYAYYNNPAYPYDLSTVADAGPHRSYWFDGDVFPYTAPVGDLPVNGYGLFNIVGNLAEFTNPDGAITKASQQSSRGGSFNWEADKVRCGDKTMTGGWLSGDTRYGFRAVVSAP
;
A
#
# COMPACT_ATOMS: atom_id res chain seq x y z
N MET A 1 -1.93 -59.89 -4.33
CA MET A 1 -0.86 -59.02 -3.77
C MET A 1 -0.32 -58.13 -4.89
N LYS A 2 -0.86 -56.91 -5.05
CA LYS A 2 -0.31 -55.93 -6.02
C LYS A 2 0.92 -55.30 -5.38
N LYS A 3 2.07 -55.42 -6.04
CA LYS A 3 3.36 -54.85 -5.62
C LYS A 3 3.23 -53.33 -5.56
N TRP A 4 3.32 -52.77 -4.37
CA TRP A 4 3.63 -51.36 -4.18
C TRP A 4 5.09 -51.17 -4.56
N SER A 5 5.37 -50.46 -5.64
CA SER A 5 6.74 -50.20 -6.11
C SER A 5 6.88 -48.74 -6.53
N VAL A 6 6.58 -47.84 -5.60
CA VAL A 6 7.08 -46.46 -5.68
C VAL A 6 7.54 -46.09 -4.28
N LEU A 7 8.83 -46.30 -4.02
CA LEU A 7 9.52 -45.63 -2.93
C LEU A 7 9.81 -44.21 -3.43
N LEU A 8 8.96 -43.25 -3.07
CA LEU A 8 9.23 -41.84 -3.33
C LEU A 8 10.13 -41.34 -2.19
N LEU A 9 11.45 -41.32 -2.42
CA LEU A 9 12.40 -40.71 -1.50
C LEU A 9 12.50 -39.23 -1.83
N MET A 10 11.78 -38.37 -1.11
CA MET A 10 11.96 -36.91 -1.22
C MET A 10 12.91 -36.44 -0.11
N ILE A 11 14.10 -36.00 -0.52
CA ILE A 11 15.00 -35.21 0.33
C ILE A 11 14.71 -33.74 -0.01
N GLY A 12 13.80 -33.12 0.73
CA GLY A 12 13.63 -31.67 0.70
C GLY A 12 14.70 -31.02 1.56
N MET A 13 15.78 -30.52 0.96
CA MET A 13 16.65 -29.55 1.65
C MET A 13 16.04 -28.17 1.45
N ALA A 14 15.18 -27.77 2.40
CA ALA A 14 14.71 -26.40 2.52
C ALA A 14 15.81 -25.55 3.16
N ALA A 15 16.81 -25.13 2.39
CA ALA A 15 17.76 -24.13 2.85
C ALA A 15 17.02 -22.78 2.93
N GLY A 16 16.73 -22.31 4.15
CA GLY A 16 16.17 -20.97 4.37
C GLY A 16 14.64 -20.86 4.37
N VAL A 17 13.89 -21.98 4.44
CA VAL A 17 12.44 -21.96 4.72
C VAL A 17 12.23 -22.46 6.15
N SER A 18 11.52 -21.68 6.97
CA SER A 18 11.12 -22.10 8.32
C SER A 18 10.40 -23.46 8.24
N ALA A 19 10.88 -24.45 9.01
CA ALA A 19 10.39 -25.82 8.99
C ALA A 19 8.93 -26.01 9.46
N VAL A 20 8.22 -24.93 9.76
CA VAL A 20 7.01 -25.00 10.59
C VAL A 20 5.77 -25.47 9.81
N GLU A 21 5.61 -25.24 8.50
CA GLU A 21 4.38 -25.66 7.78
C GLU A 21 4.55 -25.95 6.27
N THR A 22 5.62 -26.62 5.84
CA THR A 22 5.69 -27.08 4.43
C THR A 22 4.95 -28.42 4.28
N MET A 23 3.82 -28.42 3.57
CA MET A 23 3.08 -29.62 3.18
C MET A 23 3.24 -29.89 1.69
N ILE A 24 3.68 -31.09 1.34
CA ILE A 24 3.73 -31.54 -0.05
C ILE A 24 2.68 -32.64 -0.24
N THR A 25 1.73 -32.42 -1.14
CA THR A 25 0.68 -33.37 -1.50
C THR A 25 0.90 -33.86 -2.92
N CYS A 26 0.85 -35.17 -3.12
CA CYS A 26 1.00 -35.82 -4.42
C CYS A 26 -0.21 -36.72 -4.68
N GLU A 27 -0.91 -36.50 -5.77
CA GLU A 27 -2.02 -37.34 -6.20
C GLU A 27 -1.72 -37.93 -7.59
N LYS A 28 -1.89 -39.24 -7.73
CA LYS A 28 -1.77 -39.90 -9.03
C LYS A 28 -3.06 -39.69 -9.82
N ILE A 29 -2.97 -39.06 -10.98
CA ILE A 29 -4.10 -38.84 -11.89
C ILE A 29 -3.78 -39.56 -13.21
N ALA A 30 -4.34 -40.75 -13.40
CA ALA A 30 -4.09 -41.60 -14.58
C ALA A 30 -2.58 -41.83 -14.85
N ASP A 31 -2.04 -41.31 -15.96
CA ASP A 31 -0.64 -41.43 -16.38
C ASP A 31 0.25 -40.27 -15.89
N GLU A 32 -0.33 -39.32 -15.16
CA GLU A 32 0.34 -38.14 -14.61
C GLU A 32 0.37 -38.17 -13.07
N VAL A 33 1.27 -37.38 -12.50
CA VAL A 33 1.29 -37.07 -11.06
C VAL A 33 1.02 -35.58 -10.90
N ALA A 34 -0.06 -35.25 -10.18
CA ALA A 34 -0.30 -33.90 -9.71
C ALA A 34 0.51 -33.69 -8.43
N VAL A 35 1.45 -32.75 -8.48
CA VAL A 35 2.23 -32.33 -7.31
C VAL A 35 1.72 -30.98 -6.86
N SER A 36 1.40 -30.87 -5.58
CA SER A 36 1.11 -29.60 -4.94
C SER A 36 2.03 -29.38 -3.75
N VAL A 37 2.63 -28.20 -3.68
CA VAL A 37 3.49 -27.77 -2.58
C VAL A 37 2.81 -26.60 -1.91
N ARG A 38 2.51 -26.74 -0.62
CA ARG A 38 2.06 -25.67 0.26
C ARG A 38 3.16 -25.36 1.27
N TRP A 39 3.35 -24.09 1.57
CA TRP A 39 4.33 -23.65 2.56
C TRP A 39 3.79 -22.42 3.30
N SER A 40 4.35 -22.13 4.47
CA SER A 40 4.16 -20.84 5.11
C SER A 40 4.83 -19.78 4.25
N SER A 41 4.03 -19.01 3.51
CA SER A 41 4.52 -17.89 2.74
C SER A 41 5.09 -16.84 3.69
N SER A 42 6.37 -16.53 3.54
CA SER A 42 6.97 -15.35 4.14
C SER A 42 6.76 -14.16 3.19
N PRO A 43 6.16 -13.07 3.66
CA PRO A 43 5.84 -11.89 2.84
C PRO A 43 7.04 -10.99 2.56
N SER A 44 8.12 -11.15 3.32
CA SER A 44 9.43 -10.58 3.02
C SER A 44 10.23 -11.45 2.06
N MET A 45 9.67 -12.55 1.56
CA MET A 45 10.35 -13.51 0.69
C MET A 45 9.54 -13.76 -0.58
N GLY A 46 10.21 -13.74 -1.73
CA GLY A 46 9.71 -14.41 -2.93
C GLY A 46 10.18 -15.86 -2.94
N TYR A 47 9.56 -16.68 -3.78
CA TYR A 47 9.90 -18.10 -3.93
C TYR A 47 10.04 -18.44 -5.42
N ARG A 48 11.16 -19.09 -5.79
CA ARG A 48 11.34 -19.69 -7.11
C ARG A 48 11.30 -21.20 -6.99
N PHE A 49 10.61 -21.86 -7.92
CA PHE A 49 10.46 -23.29 -7.97
C PHE A 49 11.25 -23.84 -9.13
N TYR A 50 12.03 -24.89 -8.87
CA TYR A 50 12.78 -25.57 -9.89
C TYR A 50 12.47 -27.06 -9.87
N GLY A 51 12.52 -27.69 -11.04
CA GLY A 51 12.28 -29.13 -11.19
C GLY A 51 13.33 -29.81 -12.06
N ARG A 52 13.44 -31.14 -11.92
CA ARG A 52 14.23 -32.00 -12.82
C ARG A 52 13.95 -33.50 -12.65
N PRO A 53 14.24 -34.34 -13.67
CA PRO A 53 13.92 -35.78 -13.65
C PRO A 53 14.97 -36.72 -13.00
N ASN A 54 16.14 -36.22 -12.58
CA ASN A 54 17.20 -37.03 -11.95
C ASN A 54 18.11 -36.17 -11.03
N MET A 55 18.94 -36.75 -10.13
CA MET A 55 19.88 -36.00 -9.25
C MET A 55 21.33 -35.94 -9.76
N ILE A 56 21.55 -35.91 -11.07
CA ILE A 56 22.91 -35.80 -11.65
C ILE A 56 23.41 -34.35 -11.50
N ILE A 57 24.71 -34.09 -11.41
CA ILE A 57 25.23 -32.70 -11.42
C ILE A 57 24.82 -32.01 -12.74
N GLY A 58 24.11 -30.89 -12.66
CA GLY A 58 23.57 -30.14 -13.81
C GLY A 58 22.56 -29.07 -13.41
N ASP A 59 22.18 -28.20 -14.35
CA ASP A 59 21.27 -27.08 -14.13
C ASP A 59 19.84 -27.54 -13.83
N TRP A 60 19.12 -26.74 -13.04
CA TRP A 60 17.72 -26.99 -12.71
C TRP A 60 16.80 -26.20 -13.63
N ASP A 61 15.71 -26.82 -14.10
CA ASP A 61 14.72 -26.12 -14.93
C ASP A 61 13.88 -25.19 -14.07
N ASP A 62 13.77 -23.92 -14.48
CA ASP A 62 12.91 -22.94 -13.81
C ASP A 62 11.43 -23.24 -14.11
N LEU A 63 10.65 -23.44 -13.06
CA LEU A 63 9.22 -23.75 -13.13
C LEU A 63 8.36 -22.56 -12.70
N SER A 64 8.94 -21.36 -12.51
CA SER A 64 8.22 -20.18 -12.00
C SER A 64 7.12 -19.64 -12.90
N ASP A 65 7.08 -20.02 -14.19
CA ASP A 65 6.05 -19.61 -15.15
C ASP A 65 4.71 -20.36 -14.96
N GLN A 66 4.62 -21.26 -13.99
CA GLN A 66 3.43 -22.04 -13.66
C GLN A 66 2.79 -21.48 -12.37
N VAL A 67 1.83 -20.55 -12.53
CA VAL A 67 0.94 -19.95 -11.50
C VAL A 67 1.26 -20.31 -10.05
N ALA A 68 2.26 -19.64 -9.46
CA ALA A 68 2.49 -19.69 -8.02
C ALA A 68 1.55 -18.68 -7.35
N THR A 69 0.53 -19.17 -6.63
CA THR A 69 -0.18 -18.33 -5.66
C THR A 69 0.60 -18.33 -4.35
N PRO A 70 0.57 -17.27 -3.53
CA PRO A 70 1.19 -17.30 -2.21
C PRO A 70 0.72 -18.54 -1.43
N GLY A 71 1.66 -19.43 -1.09
CA GLY A 71 1.38 -20.65 -0.34
C GLY A 71 0.86 -21.86 -1.13
N LEU A 72 0.82 -21.83 -2.47
CA LEU A 72 0.51 -23.01 -3.30
C LEU A 72 1.18 -22.97 -4.68
N PHE A 73 1.94 -24.03 -4.98
CA PHE A 73 2.42 -24.40 -6.32
C PHE A 73 1.74 -25.70 -6.74
N ALA A 74 1.28 -25.80 -7.99
CA ALA A 74 0.67 -27.03 -8.54
C ALA A 74 1.10 -27.27 -9.99
N THR A 75 1.48 -28.50 -10.33
CA THR A 75 1.85 -28.89 -11.71
C THR A 75 1.58 -30.37 -11.98
N ASN A 76 1.35 -30.72 -13.25
CA ASN A 76 1.21 -32.09 -13.72
C ASN A 76 2.51 -32.54 -14.38
N LEU A 77 3.03 -33.69 -13.96
CA LEU A 77 4.27 -34.22 -14.51
C LEU A 77 4.10 -35.63 -15.09
N PRO A 78 4.92 -35.99 -16.10
CA PRO A 78 5.00 -37.37 -16.60
C PRO A 78 5.31 -38.35 -15.46
N ASN A 79 4.85 -39.60 -15.58
CA ASN A 79 5.14 -40.71 -14.66
C ASN A 79 6.65 -41.05 -14.61
N ALA A 80 7.45 -40.20 -13.96
CA ALA A 80 8.89 -40.32 -13.78
C ALA A 80 9.31 -39.84 -12.38
N GLN A 81 10.50 -40.23 -11.93
CA GLN A 81 11.10 -39.62 -10.74
C GLN A 81 11.33 -38.13 -11.03
N PHE A 82 10.89 -37.26 -10.12
CA PHE A 82 11.05 -35.82 -10.24
C PHE A 82 11.54 -35.25 -8.91
N PHE A 83 12.49 -34.32 -9.01
CA PHE A 83 13.06 -33.60 -7.89
C PHE A 83 12.62 -32.15 -7.99
N PHE A 84 12.30 -31.55 -6.85
CA PHE A 84 11.94 -30.15 -6.75
C PHE A 84 12.83 -29.45 -5.74
N ARG A 85 13.14 -28.19 -6.00
CA ARG A 85 13.67 -27.27 -4.99
C ARG A 85 12.89 -25.97 -5.03
N ALA A 86 12.69 -25.39 -3.85
CA ALA A 86 12.19 -24.04 -3.69
C ALA A 86 13.32 -23.20 -3.11
N GLU A 87 13.62 -22.08 -3.75
CA GLU A 87 14.57 -21.10 -3.25
C GLU A 87 13.78 -19.88 -2.78
N SER A 88 13.93 -19.53 -1.51
CA SER A 88 13.44 -18.26 -0.99
C SER A 88 14.46 -17.17 -1.30
N TYR A 89 13.98 -15.98 -1.65
CA TYR A 89 14.82 -14.80 -1.81
C TYR A 89 14.17 -13.63 -1.07
N GLU A 90 14.97 -12.84 -0.36
CA GLU A 90 14.45 -11.61 0.25
C GLU A 90 13.88 -10.75 -0.87
N LEU A 91 12.61 -10.38 -0.74
CA LEU A 91 12.05 -9.36 -1.60
C LEU A 91 12.87 -8.09 -1.36
N PRO A 92 13.34 -7.41 -2.41
CA PRO A 92 14.03 -6.15 -2.22
C PRO A 92 13.13 -5.24 -1.37
N PRO A 93 13.71 -4.48 -0.41
CA PRO A 93 12.93 -3.48 0.30
C PRO A 93 12.18 -2.63 -0.74
N PRO A 94 10.91 -2.26 -0.48
CA PRO A 94 10.21 -1.36 -1.40
C PRO A 94 11.03 -0.10 -1.62
N SER A 95 10.82 0.52 -2.79
CA SER A 95 11.71 1.53 -3.35
C SER A 95 12.12 2.62 -2.35
N SER A 96 13.28 3.24 -2.60
CA SER A 96 13.79 4.38 -1.84
C SER A 96 12.66 5.37 -1.50
N GLY A 97 12.53 5.74 -0.22
CA GLY A 97 11.49 6.66 0.25
C GLY A 97 10.30 6.01 0.98
N MET A 98 10.35 4.70 1.29
CA MET A 98 9.44 4.08 2.25
C MET A 98 10.08 3.84 3.63
N VAL A 99 9.26 3.82 4.67
CA VAL A 99 9.66 3.46 6.05
C VAL A 99 8.88 2.25 6.54
N MET A 100 9.52 1.43 7.37
CA MET A 100 8.88 0.28 8.01
C MET A 100 8.06 0.74 9.22
N ILE A 101 6.76 0.48 9.18
CA ILE A 101 5.89 0.57 10.34
C ILE A 101 5.83 -0.82 10.98
N VAL A 102 6.27 -0.91 12.23
CA VAL A 102 6.30 -2.18 12.96
C VAL A 102 4.89 -2.61 13.37
N ALA A 103 4.66 -3.93 13.39
CA ALA A 103 3.41 -4.49 13.87
C ALA A 103 3.16 -4.12 15.34
N GLY A 104 1.90 -3.97 15.70
CA GLY A 104 1.52 -3.79 17.09
C GLY A 104 0.14 -3.18 17.27
N THR A 105 -0.16 -2.86 18.53
CA THR A 105 -1.41 -2.22 18.93
C THR A 105 -1.15 -0.85 19.52
N ASN A 106 -1.84 0.16 19.02
CA ASN A 106 -1.93 1.49 19.61
C ASN A 106 -3.39 1.72 20.02
N SER A 107 -3.62 1.86 21.32
CA SER A 107 -4.94 2.10 21.89
C SER A 107 -4.89 3.24 22.89
N GLY A 108 -6.03 3.89 23.11
CA GLY A 108 -6.13 5.04 23.99
C GLY A 108 -7.49 5.71 23.92
N THR A 109 -7.57 6.93 24.43
CA THR A 109 -8.74 7.80 24.28
C THR A 109 -8.31 9.05 23.54
N ASP A 110 -8.82 9.20 22.32
CA ASP A 110 -8.68 10.42 21.55
C ASP A 110 -9.50 11.54 22.23
N PRO A 111 -8.93 12.73 22.43
CA PRO A 111 -9.63 13.84 23.11
C PRO A 111 -10.96 14.22 22.46
N ASP A 112 -11.14 13.93 21.18
CA ASP A 112 -12.31 14.38 20.42
C ASP A 112 -13.17 13.24 19.86
N PHE A 113 -12.59 12.05 19.66
CA PHE A 113 -13.28 10.90 19.07
C PHE A 113 -13.52 9.75 20.06
N GLY A 114 -13.00 9.84 21.30
CA GLY A 114 -13.20 8.84 22.33
C GLY A 114 -12.23 7.66 22.22
N ALA A 115 -12.61 6.51 22.79
CA ALA A 115 -11.73 5.34 22.88
C ALA A 115 -11.49 4.68 21.51
N TYR A 116 -10.24 4.28 21.25
CA TYR A 116 -9.84 3.57 20.04
C TYR A 116 -8.84 2.45 20.34
N SER A 117 -8.73 1.49 19.42
CA SER A 117 -7.72 0.44 19.45
C SER A 117 -7.36 0.02 18.02
N LEU A 118 -6.19 0.42 17.57
CA LEU A 118 -5.66 0.17 16.23
C LEU A 118 -4.65 -0.96 16.33
N THR A 119 -4.90 -2.07 15.65
CA THR A 119 -3.95 -3.19 15.57
C THR A 119 -3.60 -3.42 14.12
N VAL A 120 -2.30 -3.43 13.84
CA VAL A 120 -1.76 -3.55 12.49
C VAL A 120 -0.66 -4.60 12.48
N ASP A 121 -0.55 -5.33 11.36
CA ASP A 121 0.67 -6.04 11.02
C ASP A 121 1.75 -5.03 10.61
N ARG A 122 2.98 -5.51 10.38
CA ARG A 122 4.04 -4.66 9.83
C ARG A 122 3.80 -4.41 8.34
N PHE A 123 4.07 -3.18 7.91
CA PHE A 123 3.95 -2.76 6.52
C PHE A 123 4.92 -1.62 6.23
N TRP A 124 5.35 -1.51 4.97
CA TRP A 124 6.10 -0.36 4.49
C TRP A 124 5.12 0.73 4.07
N MET A 125 5.44 1.98 4.34
CA MET A 125 4.64 3.13 3.93
C MET A 125 5.52 4.18 3.28
N ASP A 126 5.05 4.80 2.19
CA ASP A 126 5.71 5.96 1.59
C ASP A 126 5.84 7.06 2.65
N THR A 127 7.07 7.56 2.80
CA THR A 127 7.40 8.58 3.82
C THR A 127 6.67 9.89 3.57
N THR A 128 6.27 10.15 2.33
CA THR A 128 5.51 11.32 1.89
C THR A 128 4.23 10.90 1.14
N GLU A 129 3.36 11.86 0.86
CA GLU A 129 2.39 11.74 -0.22
C GLU A 129 3.11 11.47 -1.56
N VAL A 130 2.42 10.84 -2.52
CA VAL A 130 2.96 10.65 -3.87
C VAL A 130 3.16 12.02 -4.52
N SER A 131 4.41 12.38 -4.82
CA SER A 131 4.73 13.61 -5.55
C SER A 131 4.32 13.53 -7.01
N LYS A 132 4.22 14.69 -7.68
CA LYS A 132 3.93 14.75 -9.11
C LYS A 132 5.00 14.06 -9.96
N GLU A 133 6.26 14.23 -9.60
CA GLU A 133 7.38 13.55 -10.26
C GLU A 133 7.20 12.02 -10.20
N LYS A 134 6.94 11.48 -9.01
CA LYS A 134 6.75 10.04 -8.81
C LYS A 134 5.48 9.54 -9.52
N TRP A 135 4.41 10.34 -9.51
CA TRP A 135 3.21 10.05 -10.29
C TRP A 135 3.52 9.94 -11.78
N ASP A 136 4.27 10.91 -12.32
CA ASP A 136 4.57 10.96 -13.75
C ASP A 136 5.44 9.79 -14.22
N ASP A 137 6.43 9.39 -13.43
CA ASP A 137 7.27 8.23 -13.75
C ASP A 137 6.44 6.95 -13.86
N VAL A 138 5.59 6.68 -12.86
CA VAL A 138 4.72 5.50 -12.86
C VAL A 138 3.67 5.62 -13.96
N ALA A 139 3.04 6.77 -14.13
CA ALA A 139 1.98 6.98 -15.10
C ALA A 139 2.49 6.85 -16.56
N LEU A 140 3.73 7.29 -16.83
CA LEU A 140 4.39 7.08 -18.11
C LEU A 140 4.58 5.59 -18.39
N TRP A 141 5.14 4.83 -17.43
CA TRP A 141 5.28 3.38 -17.55
C TRP A 141 3.91 2.71 -17.75
N ALA A 142 2.93 3.09 -16.93
CA ALA A 142 1.60 2.50 -16.90
C ALA A 142 0.87 2.65 -18.25
N SER A 143 0.96 3.83 -18.87
CA SER A 143 0.33 4.11 -20.17
C SER A 143 0.87 3.24 -21.31
N ASN A 144 2.14 2.83 -21.22
CA ASN A 144 2.78 1.90 -22.15
C ASN A 144 2.50 0.42 -21.83
N ASN A 145 1.90 0.13 -20.67
CA ASN A 145 1.65 -1.21 -20.14
C ASN A 145 0.15 -1.48 -19.87
N GLY A 146 -0.72 -0.82 -20.63
CA GLY A 146 -2.16 -1.12 -20.69
C GLY A 146 -3.00 -0.56 -19.54
N TYR A 147 -2.46 0.36 -18.72
CA TYR A 147 -3.22 1.01 -17.66
C TYR A 147 -3.95 2.28 -18.14
N ASN A 148 -5.16 2.52 -17.60
CA ASN A 148 -5.91 3.77 -17.84
C ASN A 148 -5.45 4.90 -16.88
N ILE A 149 -4.16 5.18 -16.85
CA ILE A 149 -3.52 6.30 -16.13
C ILE A 149 -2.40 6.85 -17.02
N SER A 150 -2.18 8.16 -16.98
CA SER A 150 -1.17 8.83 -17.80
C SER A 150 -0.72 10.14 -17.15
N THR A 151 0.39 10.72 -17.60
CA THR A 151 1.04 11.90 -17.01
C THR A 151 0.19 13.19 -17.10
N ASN A 152 -0.74 13.22 -18.05
CA ASN A 152 -1.76 14.23 -18.24
C ASN A 152 -2.97 14.07 -17.29
N LYS A 153 -2.99 13.02 -16.46
CA LYS A 153 -3.90 12.88 -15.33
C LYS A 153 -3.16 13.25 -14.05
N GLY A 154 -3.84 13.87 -13.10
CA GLY A 154 -3.22 14.40 -11.89
C GLY A 154 -2.48 15.71 -12.12
N ALA A 155 -2.66 16.66 -11.21
CA ALA A 155 -2.01 17.96 -11.23
C ALA A 155 -1.21 18.16 -9.94
N ALA A 156 -0.29 19.11 -9.95
CA ALA A 156 0.40 19.58 -8.75
C ALA A 156 0.88 21.00 -8.97
N LYS A 157 1.19 21.71 -7.87
CA LYS A 157 1.80 23.04 -7.93
C LYS A 157 3.19 23.01 -8.59
N ALA A 158 3.98 21.97 -8.35
CA ALA A 158 5.27 21.69 -9.00
C ALA A 158 5.64 20.20 -8.90
N ALA A 159 6.75 19.77 -9.50
CA ALA A 159 7.19 18.37 -9.55
C ALA A 159 7.35 17.73 -8.16
N GLY A 160 7.95 18.47 -7.21
CA GLY A 160 8.13 18.04 -5.82
C GLY A 160 6.91 18.23 -4.92
N HIS A 161 5.75 18.64 -5.44
CA HIS A 161 4.51 18.79 -4.67
C HIS A 161 3.65 17.52 -4.80
N PRO A 162 2.74 17.26 -3.84
CA PRO A 162 1.90 16.08 -3.89
C PRO A 162 0.94 16.15 -5.09
N VAL A 163 0.74 15.00 -5.74
CA VAL A 163 -0.24 14.89 -6.81
C VAL A 163 -1.66 15.00 -6.24
N HIS A 164 -2.46 15.87 -6.86
CA HIS A 164 -3.86 16.08 -6.54
C HIS A 164 -4.70 16.07 -7.83
N SER A 165 -6.00 16.38 -7.72
CA SER A 165 -6.93 16.38 -8.86
C SER A 165 -6.99 15.02 -9.59
N ILE A 166 -6.65 13.95 -8.88
CA ILE A 166 -6.81 12.57 -9.28
C ILE A 166 -8.09 12.01 -8.68
N ARG A 167 -8.61 10.96 -9.28
CA ARG A 167 -9.69 10.18 -8.71
C ARG A 167 -9.14 9.07 -7.85
N TYR A 168 -9.93 8.66 -6.87
CA TYR A 168 -9.64 7.50 -6.04
C TYR A 168 -9.22 6.28 -6.87
N ILE A 169 -9.98 5.92 -7.91
CA ILE A 169 -9.64 4.75 -8.74
C ILE A 169 -8.30 4.88 -9.46
N GLU A 170 -7.84 6.09 -9.75
CA GLU A 170 -6.55 6.29 -10.42
C GLU A 170 -5.40 6.06 -9.44
N SER A 171 -5.59 6.32 -8.14
CA SER A 171 -4.63 5.90 -7.11
C SER A 171 -4.53 4.37 -6.99
N VAL A 172 -5.65 3.66 -7.19
CA VAL A 172 -5.70 2.18 -7.24
C VAL A 172 -4.93 1.66 -8.47
N LEU A 173 -5.16 2.25 -9.64
CA LEU A 173 -4.40 1.91 -10.85
C LEU A 173 -2.92 2.22 -10.71
N TYR A 174 -2.56 3.37 -10.12
CA TYR A 174 -1.18 3.73 -9.82
C TYR A 174 -0.51 2.67 -8.93
N CYS A 175 -1.19 2.19 -7.89
CA CYS A 175 -0.64 1.17 -7.00
C CYS A 175 -0.33 -0.13 -7.75
N ASN A 176 -1.25 -0.63 -8.58
CA ASN A 176 -1.00 -1.79 -9.43
C ASN A 176 0.13 -1.55 -10.44
N ALA A 177 0.13 -0.40 -11.11
CA ALA A 177 1.15 -0.06 -12.09
C ALA A 177 2.56 0.05 -11.47
N ARG A 178 2.69 0.72 -10.32
CA ARG A 178 3.96 0.77 -9.57
C ARG A 178 4.39 -0.62 -9.11
N SER A 179 3.44 -1.49 -8.75
CA SER A 179 3.74 -2.87 -8.38
C SER A 179 4.44 -3.58 -9.53
N GLU A 180 3.87 -3.57 -10.72
CA GLU A 180 4.46 -4.26 -11.86
C GLU A 180 5.72 -3.58 -12.40
N MET A 181 5.77 -2.25 -12.39
CA MET A 181 6.95 -1.47 -12.74
C MET A 181 8.16 -1.87 -11.88
N GLU A 182 7.93 -2.24 -10.62
CA GLU A 182 8.95 -2.69 -9.67
C GLU A 182 9.00 -4.24 -9.53
N GLY A 183 8.33 -5.00 -10.40
CA GLY A 183 8.38 -6.47 -10.40
C GLY A 183 7.64 -7.15 -9.24
N ARG A 184 6.62 -6.51 -8.69
CA ARG A 184 5.78 -6.99 -7.57
C ARG A 184 4.40 -7.45 -8.06
N THR A 185 3.77 -8.33 -7.29
CA THR A 185 2.41 -8.83 -7.57
C THR A 185 1.37 -7.76 -7.24
N PRO A 186 0.55 -7.30 -8.20
CA PRO A 186 -0.49 -6.29 -7.96
C PRO A 186 -1.48 -6.69 -6.87
N CYS A 187 -1.89 -5.73 -6.04
CA CYS A 187 -2.86 -5.97 -4.97
C CYS A 187 -4.31 -5.94 -5.44
N TYR A 188 -4.63 -5.18 -6.50
CA TYR A 188 -6.01 -4.93 -6.88
C TYR A 188 -6.43 -5.76 -8.10
N THR A 189 -7.52 -6.50 -7.96
CA THR A 189 -8.05 -7.37 -9.03
C THR A 189 -9.54 -7.19 -9.20
N GLU A 190 -10.03 -7.37 -10.42
CA GLU A 190 -11.45 -7.55 -10.73
C GLU A 190 -11.64 -8.98 -11.23
N GLU A 191 -12.49 -9.76 -10.54
CA GLU A 191 -12.72 -11.18 -10.83
C GLU A 191 -11.42 -12.01 -10.92
N GLY A 192 -10.42 -11.67 -10.09
CA GLY A 192 -9.11 -12.32 -10.06
C GLY A 192 -8.12 -11.87 -11.14
N VAL A 193 -8.52 -10.98 -12.05
CA VAL A 193 -7.66 -10.39 -13.08
C VAL A 193 -7.09 -9.06 -12.59
N VAL A 194 -5.80 -8.79 -12.85
CA VAL A 194 -5.14 -7.52 -12.48
C VAL A 194 -5.95 -6.33 -13.02
N PHE A 195 -6.35 -5.44 -12.11
CA PHE A 195 -7.15 -4.29 -12.46
C PHE A 195 -6.29 -3.18 -13.08
N ARG A 196 -6.43 -2.99 -14.40
CA ARG A 196 -5.63 -2.02 -15.19
C ARG A 196 -6.45 -0.86 -15.74
N THR A 197 -7.73 -1.11 -15.98
CA THR A 197 -8.63 -0.17 -16.64
C THR A 197 -9.96 -0.19 -15.93
N PHE A 198 -10.66 0.94 -15.95
CA PHE A 198 -12.02 1.02 -15.46
C PHE A 198 -12.89 1.65 -16.56
N ASP A 199 -14.15 1.25 -16.60
CA ASP A 199 -15.18 1.89 -17.42
C ASP A 199 -16.00 2.84 -16.54
N TYR A 200 -16.27 4.04 -17.04
CA TYR A 200 -17.10 5.01 -16.34
C TYR A 200 -18.58 4.66 -16.38
N VAL A 201 -19.01 3.99 -17.44
CA VAL A 201 -20.41 3.67 -17.70
C VAL A 201 -20.78 2.40 -16.95
N ASN A 202 -19.94 1.36 -17.08
CA ASN A 202 -20.21 0.05 -16.52
C ASN A 202 -19.80 -0.07 -15.03
N PRO A 203 -20.52 -0.87 -14.24
CA PRO A 203 -20.10 -1.19 -12.88
C PRO A 203 -18.81 -1.99 -12.91
N PHE A 204 -18.00 -1.83 -11.88
CA PHE A 204 -16.83 -2.64 -11.61
C PHE A 204 -16.82 -2.99 -10.11
N THR A 205 -16.15 -4.10 -9.78
CA THR A 205 -15.91 -4.51 -8.39
C THR A 205 -14.45 -4.91 -8.26
N VAL A 206 -13.70 -4.15 -7.46
CA VAL A 206 -12.26 -4.36 -7.29
C VAL A 206 -11.98 -4.84 -5.88
N ASP A 207 -11.35 -6.00 -5.79
CA ASP A 207 -10.90 -6.59 -4.54
C ASP A 207 -9.44 -6.23 -4.29
N CYS A 208 -9.08 -6.07 -3.01
CA CYS A 208 -7.69 -5.88 -2.58
C CYS A 208 -7.16 -7.16 -1.93
N GLY A 209 -6.20 -7.82 -2.58
CA GLY A 209 -5.42 -8.90 -2.01
C GLY A 209 -4.36 -8.37 -1.04
N PHE A 210 -4.74 -8.16 0.22
CA PHE A 210 -3.84 -7.66 1.28
C PHE A 210 -2.59 -8.54 1.54
N GLN A 211 -2.61 -9.79 1.06
CA GLN A 211 -1.51 -10.75 1.16
C GLN A 211 -0.50 -10.65 0.00
N ALA A 212 -0.81 -9.88 -1.05
CA ALA A 212 0.14 -9.63 -2.14
C ALA A 212 1.28 -8.71 -1.66
N ASN A 213 2.43 -8.81 -2.33
CA ASN A 213 3.64 -8.02 -2.04
C ASN A 213 3.75 -6.73 -2.87
N GLY A 214 2.66 -6.32 -3.51
CA GLY A 214 2.52 -5.09 -4.29
C GLY A 214 2.13 -3.89 -3.45
N TYR A 215 2.06 -2.75 -4.13
CA TYR A 215 1.57 -1.51 -3.57
C TYR A 215 0.04 -1.51 -3.50
N ARG A 216 -0.46 -0.89 -2.44
CA ARG A 216 -1.87 -0.59 -2.21
C ARG A 216 -2.02 0.71 -1.42
N LEU A 217 -3.24 1.24 -1.35
CA LEU A 217 -3.58 2.26 -0.37
C LEU A 217 -3.55 1.66 1.05
N PRO A 218 -3.18 2.44 2.08
CA PRO A 218 -3.30 2.01 3.47
C PRO A 218 -4.78 1.79 3.83
N THR A 219 -5.06 0.85 4.73
CA THR A 219 -6.37 0.81 5.39
C THR A 219 -6.56 2.04 6.27
N GLY A 220 -7.80 2.31 6.68
CA GLY A 220 -8.08 3.37 7.64
C GLY A 220 -7.33 3.22 8.96
N ASP A 221 -7.09 1.98 9.40
CA ASP A 221 -6.39 1.67 10.66
C ASP A 221 -4.87 1.77 10.51
N GLU A 222 -4.31 1.27 9.40
CA GLU A 222 -2.88 1.43 9.07
C GLU A 222 -2.50 2.90 9.00
N TRP A 223 -3.34 3.70 8.33
CA TRP A 223 -3.12 5.13 8.20
C TRP A 223 -3.12 5.83 9.57
N GLU A 224 -4.13 5.57 10.41
CA GLU A 224 -4.24 6.23 11.71
C GLU A 224 -3.14 5.77 12.68
N TYR A 225 -2.80 4.48 12.68
CA TYR A 225 -1.70 3.93 13.46
C TYR A 225 -0.38 4.62 13.09
N ALA A 226 -0.13 4.77 11.78
CA ALA A 226 1.04 5.43 11.24
C ALA A 226 1.06 6.94 11.57
N ALA A 227 -0.07 7.64 11.43
CA ALA A 227 -0.22 9.06 11.72
C ALA A 227 0.06 9.39 13.19
N ARG A 228 -0.37 8.53 14.12
CA ARG A 228 -0.11 8.68 15.55
C ARG A 228 1.37 8.56 15.91
N GLY A 229 2.23 8.00 15.05
CA GLY A 229 3.69 8.06 15.18
C GLY A 229 4.23 7.51 16.51
N GLY A 230 3.57 6.50 17.08
CA GLY A 230 3.90 5.93 18.40
C GLY A 230 3.28 6.62 19.61
N LEU A 231 2.60 7.76 19.44
CA LEU A 231 1.86 8.42 20.52
C LEU A 231 0.47 7.81 20.69
N SER A 232 0.00 7.74 21.95
CA SER A 232 -1.37 7.31 22.28
C SER A 232 -2.21 8.47 22.77
N GLY A 233 -3.48 8.54 22.34
CA GLY A 233 -4.47 9.50 22.82
C GLY A 233 -4.17 10.96 22.49
N LYS A 234 -3.43 11.22 21.39
CA LYS A 234 -3.07 12.56 20.94
C LYS A 234 -3.85 12.98 19.71
N ARG A 235 -4.20 14.27 19.63
CA ARG A 235 -4.90 14.85 18.46
C ARG A 235 -4.04 14.82 17.20
N PHE A 236 -2.76 15.11 17.32
CA PHE A 236 -1.83 15.28 16.20
C PHE A 236 -0.62 14.35 16.32
N PRO A 237 0.14 14.14 15.24
CA PRO A 237 1.33 13.27 15.23
C PRO A 237 2.42 13.68 16.23
N TRP A 238 2.37 14.91 16.72
CA TRP A 238 3.37 15.50 17.62
C TRP A 238 2.79 15.93 18.98
N GLY A 239 1.60 15.44 19.35
CA GLY A 239 0.93 15.77 20.61
C GLY A 239 -0.44 16.44 20.40
N ASP A 240 -0.83 17.31 21.34
CA ASP A 240 -2.19 17.86 21.39
C ASP A 240 -2.36 19.24 20.77
N THR A 241 -1.28 19.83 20.23
CA THR A 241 -1.27 21.18 19.65
C THR A 241 -0.64 21.23 18.27
N ILE A 242 -1.14 22.14 17.44
CA ILE A 242 -0.74 22.35 16.06
C ILE A 242 -0.43 23.83 15.79
N THR A 243 0.47 24.07 14.85
CA THR A 243 0.82 25.37 14.27
C THR A 243 1.31 25.13 12.84
N HIS A 244 1.45 26.18 12.04
CA HIS A 244 2.07 26.10 10.71
C HIS A 244 3.50 25.54 10.70
N VAL A 245 4.25 25.62 11.82
CA VAL A 245 5.57 24.95 11.93
C VAL A 245 5.47 23.43 11.77
N LYS A 246 4.32 22.83 12.09
CA LYS A 246 4.13 21.38 12.07
C LYS A 246 3.38 20.88 10.83
N ALA A 247 2.40 21.62 10.34
CA ALA A 247 1.48 21.14 9.31
C ALA A 247 1.03 22.26 8.37
N ASN A 248 0.67 21.89 7.13
CA ASN A 248 0.06 22.80 6.17
C ASN A 248 -1.47 22.68 6.25
N TYR A 249 -2.15 23.67 6.82
CA TYR A 249 -3.61 23.69 7.00
C TYR A 249 -4.12 25.14 7.00
N TYR A 250 -5.42 25.34 7.18
CA TYR A 250 -6.00 26.66 7.39
C TYR A 250 -6.04 26.98 8.88
N ALA A 251 -5.18 27.90 9.32
CA ALA A 251 -5.12 28.30 10.72
C ALA A 251 -6.12 29.41 11.06
N TYR A 252 -6.68 29.36 12.27
CA TYR A 252 -7.46 30.47 12.81
C TYR A 252 -6.79 31.04 14.05
N TYR A 253 -6.52 32.35 14.04
CA TYR A 253 -6.01 33.03 15.23
C TYR A 253 -7.10 33.16 16.30
N ASN A 254 -6.80 32.67 17.51
CA ASN A 254 -7.61 32.81 18.71
C ASN A 254 -9.08 32.36 18.53
N ASN A 255 -9.30 31.26 17.80
CA ASN A 255 -10.62 30.67 17.62
C ASN A 255 -10.94 29.71 18.78
N PRO A 256 -11.97 29.98 19.61
CA PRO A 256 -12.31 29.13 20.75
C PRO A 256 -12.81 27.73 20.35
N ALA A 257 -13.21 27.50 19.09
CA ALA A 257 -13.55 26.18 18.59
C ALA A 257 -12.32 25.26 18.45
N TYR A 258 -11.14 25.85 18.26
CA TYR A 258 -9.87 25.16 18.02
C TYR A 258 -8.80 25.61 19.02
N PRO A 259 -9.00 25.43 20.35
CA PRO A 259 -8.08 25.94 21.37
C PRO A 259 -6.68 25.30 21.33
N TYR A 260 -6.52 24.24 20.53
CA TYR A 260 -5.27 23.53 20.27
C TYR A 260 -4.50 24.05 19.03
N ASP A 261 -5.10 24.94 18.24
CA ASP A 261 -4.42 25.70 17.19
C ASP A 261 -3.73 26.90 17.86
N LEU A 262 -2.41 26.83 17.97
CA LEU A 262 -1.61 27.86 18.63
C LEU A 262 -0.99 28.85 17.63
N SER A 263 -1.54 28.91 16.43
CA SER A 263 -1.11 29.82 15.37
C SER A 263 -1.27 31.28 15.79
N THR A 264 -0.29 32.11 15.43
CA THR A 264 -0.31 33.54 15.76
C THR A 264 -1.21 34.32 14.81
N VAL A 265 -1.45 35.59 15.08
CA VAL A 265 -2.17 36.48 14.15
C VAL A 265 -1.50 36.55 12.77
N ALA A 266 -0.17 36.38 12.70
CA ALA A 266 0.58 36.39 11.46
C ALA A 266 0.44 35.10 10.65
N ASP A 267 -0.10 34.04 11.26
CA ASP A 267 -0.31 32.72 10.67
C ASP A 267 -1.77 32.49 10.28
N ALA A 268 -2.70 33.39 10.62
CA ALA A 268 -4.12 33.21 10.31
C ALA A 268 -4.36 33.08 8.80
N GLY A 269 -5.13 32.08 8.39
CA GLY A 269 -5.39 31.73 7.01
C GLY A 269 -4.55 30.54 6.52
N PRO A 270 -4.36 30.41 5.19
CA PRO A 270 -3.54 29.35 4.62
C PRO A 270 -2.08 29.48 5.02
N HIS A 271 -1.36 28.36 5.03
CA HIS A 271 0.04 28.32 5.42
C HIS A 271 0.90 29.34 4.68
N ARG A 272 1.52 30.25 5.44
CA ARG A 272 2.19 31.44 4.92
C ARG A 272 3.27 31.14 3.89
N SER A 273 4.12 30.13 4.15
CA SER A 273 5.21 29.79 3.22
C SER A 273 4.73 29.30 1.86
N TYR A 274 3.50 28.77 1.75
CA TYR A 274 3.01 28.15 0.52
C TYR A 274 1.93 28.98 -0.18
N TRP A 275 1.25 29.86 0.56
CA TRP A 275 0.38 30.91 0.04
C TRP A 275 1.18 32.02 -0.66
N PHE A 276 2.21 32.58 -0.01
CA PHE A 276 2.91 33.78 -0.50
C PHE A 276 3.88 33.49 -1.67
N ASP A 277 4.02 32.23 -2.06
CA ASP A 277 4.74 31.80 -3.26
C ASP A 277 3.91 32.07 -4.53
N GLY A 278 3.73 33.36 -4.82
CA GLY A 278 3.07 33.87 -6.04
C GLY A 278 1.55 33.70 -6.11
N ASP A 279 0.87 33.45 -4.98
CA ASP A 279 -0.59 33.21 -4.91
C ASP A 279 -1.08 32.04 -5.79
N VAL A 280 -0.20 31.09 -6.15
CA VAL A 280 -0.57 29.97 -7.01
C VAL A 280 -1.32 28.91 -6.21
N PHE A 281 -2.64 28.94 -6.33
CA PHE A 281 -3.51 27.87 -5.82
C PHE A 281 -3.27 26.55 -6.60
N PRO A 282 -3.23 25.38 -5.93
CA PRO A 282 -3.43 25.16 -4.49
C PRO A 282 -2.16 25.37 -3.66
N TYR A 283 -2.33 25.76 -2.39
CA TYR A 283 -1.24 26.10 -1.44
C TYR A 283 -0.58 24.87 -0.81
N THR A 284 -0.30 23.86 -1.63
CA THR A 284 0.42 22.65 -1.20
C THR A 284 1.87 22.99 -0.85
N ALA A 285 2.41 22.28 0.14
CA ALA A 285 3.83 22.25 0.46
C ALA A 285 4.54 21.26 -0.47
N PRO A 286 5.83 21.46 -0.78
CA PRO A 286 6.65 20.37 -1.30
C PRO A 286 6.58 19.17 -0.35
N VAL A 287 6.55 17.96 -0.91
CA VAL A 287 6.58 16.77 -0.07
C VAL A 287 7.90 16.74 0.71
N GLY A 288 7.83 16.45 2.00
CA GLY A 288 9.03 16.39 2.83
C GLY A 288 9.51 17.71 3.45
N ASP A 289 8.82 18.82 3.24
CA ASP A 289 9.24 20.15 3.73
C ASP A 289 8.89 20.41 5.21
N LEU A 290 7.89 19.70 5.73
CA LEU A 290 7.42 19.85 7.12
C LEU A 290 8.00 18.76 8.04
N PRO A 291 7.95 18.91 9.39
CA PRO A 291 8.54 17.92 10.29
C PRO A 291 7.94 16.51 10.14
N VAL A 292 8.78 15.49 10.33
CA VAL A 292 8.30 14.10 10.43
C VAL A 292 7.61 13.82 11.77
N ASN A 293 6.75 12.80 11.82
CA ASN A 293 6.27 12.22 13.07
C ASN A 293 7.28 11.18 13.64
N GLY A 294 6.90 10.50 14.74
CA GLY A 294 7.76 9.51 15.41
C GLY A 294 8.11 8.26 14.57
N TYR A 295 7.47 8.06 13.42
CA TYR A 295 7.80 7.01 12.46
C TYR A 295 8.52 7.52 11.20
N GLY A 296 8.91 8.79 11.16
CA GLY A 296 9.61 9.35 9.99
C GLY A 296 8.69 9.71 8.83
N LEU A 297 7.38 9.88 9.07
CA LEU A 297 6.41 10.25 8.05
C LEU A 297 6.22 11.77 7.99
N PHE A 298 6.37 12.31 6.80
CA PHE A 298 6.12 13.71 6.44
C PHE A 298 4.66 13.91 6.08
N ASN A 299 4.15 15.12 6.34
CA ASN A 299 2.85 15.58 5.86
C ASN A 299 1.68 14.62 6.14
N ILE A 300 1.78 13.80 7.20
CA ILE A 300 0.73 12.81 7.51
C ILE A 300 -0.55 13.48 8.02
N VAL A 301 -0.49 14.76 8.39
CA VAL A 301 -1.69 15.60 8.60
C VAL A 301 -1.48 16.94 7.90
N GLY A 302 -2.56 17.48 7.32
CA GLY A 302 -2.53 18.65 6.45
C GLY A 302 -1.99 18.33 5.06
N ASN A 303 -1.66 19.37 4.30
CA ASN A 303 -1.25 19.30 2.90
C ASN A 303 -2.35 18.73 2.00
N LEU A 304 -2.42 17.42 1.77
CA LEU A 304 -3.56 16.77 1.14
C LEU A 304 -4.19 15.72 2.05
N ALA A 305 -5.52 15.63 2.00
CA ALA A 305 -6.22 14.49 2.57
C ALA A 305 -5.88 13.24 1.76
N GLU A 306 -5.59 12.15 2.43
CA GLU A 306 -5.06 10.95 1.78
C GLU A 306 -6.11 9.87 1.65
N PHE A 307 -6.27 9.33 0.45
CA PHE A 307 -7.16 8.20 0.20
C PHE A 307 -6.72 6.95 0.98
N THR A 308 -7.70 6.28 1.58
CA THR A 308 -7.52 5.01 2.28
C THR A 308 -8.37 3.91 1.63
N ASN A 309 -7.85 2.69 1.65
CA ASN A 309 -8.54 1.50 1.20
C ASN A 309 -9.79 1.25 2.09
N PRO A 310 -10.99 1.06 1.52
CA PRO A 310 -12.18 0.76 2.29
C PRO A 310 -12.15 -0.66 2.88
N ASP A 311 -13.04 -0.89 3.85
CA ASP A 311 -13.33 -2.22 4.36
C ASP A 311 -14.18 -2.97 3.32
N GLY A 312 -13.53 -3.78 2.49
CA GLY A 312 -14.16 -4.61 1.47
C GLY A 312 -13.94 -4.13 0.03
N ALA A 313 -14.78 -4.63 -0.89
CA ALA A 313 -14.60 -4.38 -2.31
C ALA A 313 -14.84 -2.91 -2.68
N ILE A 314 -13.97 -2.39 -3.55
CA ILE A 314 -14.08 -1.05 -4.12
C ILE A 314 -15.08 -1.13 -5.26
N THR A 315 -16.18 -0.38 -5.14
CA THR A 315 -17.23 -0.28 -6.17
C THR A 315 -17.56 1.16 -6.49
N LYS A 316 -18.29 1.40 -7.58
CA LYS A 316 -18.76 2.74 -7.94
C LYS A 316 -19.63 3.40 -6.87
N ALA A 317 -20.34 2.61 -6.07
CA ALA A 317 -21.21 3.08 -4.99
C ALA A 317 -20.50 3.18 -3.63
N SER A 318 -19.27 2.67 -3.51
CA SER A 318 -18.52 2.76 -2.26
C SER A 318 -18.31 4.22 -1.87
N GLN A 319 -18.50 4.54 -0.59
CA GLN A 319 -17.99 5.79 -0.05
C GLN A 319 -16.51 5.59 0.20
N GLN A 320 -15.67 6.45 -0.39
CA GLN A 320 -14.23 6.35 -0.19
C GLN A 320 -13.82 7.17 1.04
N SER A 321 -13.06 6.53 1.91
CA SER A 321 -12.52 7.17 3.11
C SER A 321 -11.22 7.89 2.77
N SER A 322 -11.03 9.04 3.40
CA SER A 322 -9.78 9.81 3.40
C SER A 322 -9.45 10.28 4.80
N ARG A 323 -8.18 10.59 5.04
CA ARG A 323 -7.63 10.93 6.34
C ARG A 323 -6.67 12.11 6.27
N GLY A 324 -6.35 12.71 7.41
CA GLY A 324 -5.25 13.69 7.56
C GLY A 324 -5.58 15.13 7.20
N GLY A 325 -6.65 15.37 6.45
CA GLY A 325 -7.09 16.71 6.07
C GLY A 325 -6.14 17.44 5.11
N SER A 326 -6.46 18.68 4.73
CA SER A 326 -5.78 19.37 3.63
C SER A 326 -5.37 20.81 3.96
N PHE A 327 -4.57 21.42 3.07
CA PHE A 327 -4.01 22.77 3.20
C PHE A 327 -5.05 23.88 3.41
N ASN A 328 -6.32 23.65 3.07
CA ASN A 328 -7.39 24.63 3.24
C ASN A 328 -8.50 24.16 4.20
N TRP A 329 -8.21 23.13 5.02
CA TRP A 329 -9.08 22.69 6.10
C TRP A 329 -8.53 23.11 7.45
N GLU A 330 -9.43 23.25 8.41
CA GLU A 330 -9.13 23.70 9.77
C GLU A 330 -8.43 22.65 10.61
N ALA A 331 -7.92 23.10 11.76
CA ALA A 331 -7.23 22.27 12.75
C ALA A 331 -8.04 21.02 13.19
N ASP A 332 -9.38 21.07 13.20
CA ASP A 332 -10.21 19.91 13.54
C ASP A 332 -10.23 18.82 12.45
N LYS A 333 -9.90 19.16 11.21
CA LYS A 333 -9.87 18.21 10.09
C LYS A 333 -8.52 17.56 9.87
N VAL A 334 -7.48 18.07 10.52
CA VAL A 334 -6.10 17.56 10.42
C VAL A 334 -5.67 16.80 11.68
N ARG A 335 -6.63 16.20 12.40
CA ARG A 335 -6.37 15.33 13.56
C ARG A 335 -6.18 13.88 13.11
N CYS A 336 -5.35 13.13 13.82
CA CYS A 336 -5.07 11.72 13.48
C CYS A 336 -6.34 10.86 13.40
N GLY A 337 -7.28 11.06 14.33
CA GLY A 337 -8.54 10.32 14.38
C GLY A 337 -9.63 10.81 13.43
N ASP A 338 -9.45 11.95 12.74
CA ASP A 338 -10.49 12.46 11.85
C ASP A 338 -10.63 11.55 10.62
N LYS A 339 -11.87 11.19 10.30
CA LYS A 339 -12.21 10.36 9.13
C LYS A 339 -13.17 11.14 8.26
N THR A 340 -12.73 11.45 7.05
CA THR A 340 -13.57 12.12 6.06
C THR A 340 -14.06 11.11 5.03
N MET A 341 -15.38 10.95 4.96
CA MET A 341 -16.03 10.15 3.93
C MET A 341 -16.34 11.05 2.75
N THR A 342 -15.83 10.65 1.59
CA THR A 342 -16.05 11.36 0.33
C THR A 342 -17.13 10.64 -0.46
N GLY A 343 -18.10 11.40 -0.96
CA GLY A 343 -19.08 10.90 -1.91
C GLY A 343 -18.39 10.53 -3.21
N GLY A 344 -18.80 9.40 -3.80
CA GLY A 344 -18.14 8.74 -4.92
C GLY A 344 -17.55 9.66 -5.98
N TRP A 345 -16.32 9.34 -6.41
CA TRP A 345 -15.68 9.91 -7.59
C TRP A 345 -15.32 11.40 -7.47
N LEU A 346 -14.46 11.74 -6.51
CA LEU A 346 -13.77 13.02 -6.51
C LEU A 346 -12.88 13.11 -7.76
N SER A 347 -13.43 13.59 -8.88
CA SER A 347 -12.63 14.06 -10.00
C SER A 347 -12.15 15.47 -9.69
N GLY A 348 -10.84 15.70 -9.78
CA GLY A 348 -10.31 17.04 -9.93
C GLY A 348 -10.16 17.88 -8.66
N ASP A 349 -10.50 17.36 -7.48
CA ASP A 349 -10.37 18.11 -6.22
C ASP A 349 -8.90 18.26 -5.83
N THR A 350 -8.48 19.50 -5.54
CA THR A 350 -7.09 19.83 -5.21
C THR A 350 -6.70 19.47 -3.78
N ARG A 351 -7.65 19.02 -2.96
CA ARG A 351 -7.46 18.72 -1.54
C ARG A 351 -7.12 17.26 -1.25
N TYR A 352 -7.18 16.40 -2.26
CA TYR A 352 -7.02 14.95 -2.07
C TYR A 352 -5.84 14.42 -2.87
N GLY A 353 -5.04 13.59 -2.20
CA GLY A 353 -3.94 12.82 -2.74
C GLY A 353 -3.90 11.44 -2.07
N PHE A 354 -2.72 10.84 -2.00
CA PHE A 354 -2.54 9.54 -1.37
C PHE A 354 -1.06 9.24 -1.11
N ARG A 355 -0.82 8.22 -0.29
CA ARG A 355 0.46 7.51 -0.19
C ARG A 355 0.21 6.01 -0.32
N ALA A 356 1.21 5.28 -0.78
CA ALA A 356 1.10 3.82 -0.92
C ALA A 356 1.74 3.09 0.27
N VAL A 357 1.28 1.88 0.50
CA VAL A 357 1.87 0.91 1.42
C VAL A 357 2.15 -0.41 0.72
N VAL A 358 3.05 -1.20 1.30
CA VAL A 358 3.30 -2.59 0.92
C VAL A 358 3.21 -3.44 2.17
N SER A 359 2.36 -4.45 2.16
CA SER A 359 2.28 -5.43 3.25
C SER A 359 3.66 -6.06 3.47
N ALA A 360 4.13 -6.13 4.71
CA ALA A 360 5.37 -6.83 5.06
C ALA A 360 5.17 -7.85 6.17
N PRO A 361 4.23 -8.82 6.06
CA PRO A 361 3.91 -9.67 7.20
C PRO A 361 5.10 -10.51 7.75
#